data_AF-A0A2Z6MG07-F1
#
_entry.id   AF-A0A2Z6MG07-F1
#
_cell.length_a   1.000
_cell.length_b   1.000
_cell.length_c   1.000
_cell.angle_alpha   90.00
_cell.angle_beta   90.00
_cell.angle_gamma   90.00
#
_symmetry.space_group_name_H-M   'P 1'
#
loop_
_entity.id
_entity.type
_entity.pdbx_description
1 polymer ?
#
loop_
_entity_poly.entity_id
_entity_poly.type
_entity_poly.pdbx_seq_one_letter_code
_entity_poly.pdbx_strand_id
1 'polypeptide(L)'
;MCIPILLNAQSNKDESLILGCGLDEKGGKDSDGRQWNSDNKYVSGGNSVTAKASFQDPSLLSEVPYMTARIFTSETTYKLPILPDKRYWLRLHFYPSVYNNFNPADSYFSVTANGVTLLNNFSSFITCQALSQAYIDREYALAPLNSDVLELKFKPSDKQDGAFAFVNGIQLIQMPDLLFDSPPLVGYPGQTVDAKADVIGWTGSQGVATYKDYVVYVHEEPGADQLWLALHPNPATTPRYYDSMLNGVEIFKLNDTNLSGPNPQLSDMMMEYEERFRNFEDKNGHRKNFAIGGAAGGAAGFALVAAICIAVHQRKKRTPGSYTNTTSSWLPLYGNSHTGTKSTSGKTHYKNLSLGSEHDPSHDSTGNSAAIFSQIGNPKGR
;
A
#
# COMPACT_ATOMS: atom_id res chain seq x y z
N MET A 1 17.25 2.17 -17.52
CA MET A 1 15.95 2.53 -18.10
C MET A 1 15.02 1.36 -17.77
N CYS A 2 14.39 1.39 -16.60
CA CYS A 2 13.64 0.25 -16.10
C CYS A 2 12.21 0.34 -16.62
N ILE A 3 11.87 -0.53 -17.57
CA ILE A 3 10.49 -0.82 -17.91
C ILE A 3 10.02 -1.80 -16.82
N PRO A 4 8.98 -1.49 -16.02
CA PRO A 4 8.40 -2.49 -15.14
C PRO A 4 7.93 -3.63 -16.02
N ILE A 5 8.32 -4.87 -15.70
CA ILE A 5 7.73 -6.05 -16.32
C ILE A 5 6.31 -6.14 -15.77
N LEU A 6 5.40 -5.41 -16.41
CA LEU A 6 4.01 -5.81 -16.48
C LEU A 6 4.04 -7.25 -16.97
N LEU A 7 3.69 -8.17 -16.09
CA LEU A 7 3.15 -9.46 -16.49
C LEU A 7 2.07 -9.15 -17.50
N ASN A 8 2.39 -9.36 -18.79
CA ASN A 8 1.46 -9.18 -19.88
C ASN A 8 0.53 -10.39 -19.86
N ALA A 9 -0.27 -10.48 -18.79
CA ALA A 9 -1.52 -11.20 -18.78
C ALA A 9 -2.32 -10.61 -19.93
N GLN A 10 -2.24 -11.30 -21.06
CA GLN A 10 -2.93 -10.97 -22.29
C GLN A 10 -4.42 -11.21 -22.03
N SER A 11 -5.04 -10.27 -21.31
CA SER A 11 -6.38 -10.46 -20.80
C SER A 11 -7.32 -10.56 -21.99
N ASN A 12 -7.92 -11.74 -22.15
CA ASN A 12 -9.12 -11.84 -22.95
C ASN A 12 -10.11 -10.87 -22.31
N LYS A 13 -10.61 -9.96 -23.15
CA LYS A 13 -11.27 -8.72 -22.72
C LYS A 13 -12.58 -8.97 -21.94
N ASP A 14 -13.04 -10.22 -21.92
CA ASP A 14 -14.27 -10.70 -21.31
C ASP A 14 -14.07 -11.40 -19.94
N GLU A 15 -12.84 -11.59 -19.44
CA GLU A 15 -12.55 -12.36 -18.20
C GLU A 15 -12.19 -11.49 -16.96
N SER A 16 -12.08 -10.16 -17.11
CA SER A 16 -11.74 -9.26 -16.00
C SER A 16 -12.93 -8.39 -15.56
N LEU A 17 -13.25 -8.42 -14.28
CA LEU A 17 -14.23 -7.54 -13.67
C LEU A 17 -13.48 -6.35 -13.04
N ILE A 18 -13.76 -5.14 -13.53
CA ILE A 18 -13.19 -3.90 -13.01
C ILE A 18 -14.39 -3.00 -12.66
N LEU A 19 -14.69 -2.89 -11.37
CA LEU A 19 -15.93 -2.32 -10.84
C LEU A 19 -15.64 -1.09 -10.00
N GLY A 20 -16.20 0.06 -10.39
CA GLY A 20 -16.17 1.27 -9.57
C GLY A 20 -17.45 1.32 -8.72
N CYS A 21 -17.29 1.22 -7.41
CA CYS A 21 -18.37 1.00 -6.48
C CYS A 21 -19.11 2.31 -6.18
N GLY A 22 -20.40 2.33 -6.50
CA GLY A 22 -21.21 3.54 -6.44
C GLY A 22 -21.08 4.46 -7.67
N LEU A 23 -20.42 4.03 -8.75
CA LEU A 23 -20.55 4.68 -10.05
C LEU A 23 -21.95 4.46 -10.65
N ASP A 24 -22.38 5.42 -11.49
CA ASP A 24 -23.58 5.27 -12.31
C ASP A 24 -23.47 4.12 -13.33
N GLU A 25 -24.56 3.80 -14.02
CA GLU A 25 -24.61 2.69 -14.98
C GLU A 25 -23.61 2.80 -16.14
N LYS A 26 -23.11 4.00 -16.46
CA LYS A 26 -22.12 4.24 -17.52
C LYS A 26 -20.69 3.98 -17.03
N GLY A 27 -20.49 3.88 -15.72
CA GLY A 27 -19.18 3.72 -15.11
C GLY A 27 -18.28 4.93 -15.31
N GLY A 28 -16.98 4.71 -15.39
CA GLY A 28 -16.00 5.78 -15.52
C GLY A 28 -14.66 5.28 -16.05
N LYS A 29 -13.77 6.21 -16.39
CA LYS A 29 -12.38 5.89 -16.73
C LYS A 29 -11.44 6.54 -15.74
N ASP A 30 -10.40 5.81 -15.37
CA ASP A 30 -9.31 6.37 -14.58
C ASP A 30 -8.30 7.16 -15.46
N SER A 31 -7.26 7.69 -14.82
CA SER A 31 -6.18 8.45 -15.47
C SER A 31 -5.42 7.65 -16.52
N ASP A 32 -5.39 6.32 -16.38
CA ASP A 32 -4.69 5.40 -17.30
C ASP A 32 -5.58 5.01 -18.49
N GLY A 33 -6.83 5.48 -18.51
CA GLY A 33 -7.83 5.17 -19.54
C GLY A 33 -8.51 3.82 -19.36
N ARG A 34 -8.26 3.09 -18.26
CA ARG A 34 -8.91 1.82 -17.91
C ARG A 34 -10.37 2.09 -17.60
N GLN A 35 -11.25 1.27 -18.16
CA GLN A 35 -12.70 1.37 -17.94
C GLN A 35 -13.09 0.66 -16.65
N TRP A 36 -13.80 1.37 -15.79
CA TRP A 36 -14.47 0.87 -14.59
C TRP A 36 -15.97 0.83 -14.87
N ASN A 37 -16.61 -0.30 -14.56
CA ASN A 37 -18.05 -0.51 -14.75
C ASN A 37 -18.80 -0.28 -13.43
N SER A 38 -20.11 -0.02 -13.50
CA SER A 38 -20.95 0.01 -12.29
C SER A 38 -20.97 -1.34 -11.57
N ASP A 39 -20.97 -1.30 -10.25
CA ASP A 39 -21.01 -2.49 -9.40
C ASP A 39 -22.44 -2.96 -9.09
N ASN A 40 -23.47 -2.14 -9.40
CA ASN A 40 -24.88 -2.34 -9.04
C ASN A 40 -25.41 -3.76 -9.30
N LYS A 41 -25.07 -4.38 -10.45
CA LYS A 41 -25.61 -5.68 -10.86
C LYS A 41 -25.03 -6.89 -10.11
N TYR A 42 -23.99 -6.69 -9.30
CA TYR A 42 -23.30 -7.74 -8.55
C TYR A 42 -23.61 -7.73 -7.05
N VAL A 43 -24.23 -6.66 -6.54
CA VAL A 43 -24.61 -6.54 -5.12
C VAL A 43 -25.87 -7.34 -4.85
N SER A 44 -25.85 -8.16 -3.79
CA SER A 44 -26.99 -8.97 -3.35
C SER A 44 -27.19 -8.89 -1.83
N GLY A 45 -28.45 -8.63 -1.44
CA GLY A 45 -28.83 -8.44 -0.03
C GLY A 45 -28.30 -7.14 0.59
N GLY A 46 -28.66 -6.94 1.86
CA GLY A 46 -28.20 -5.82 2.69
C GLY A 46 -28.79 -4.44 2.33
N ASN A 47 -28.70 -3.50 3.27
CA ASN A 47 -28.90 -2.08 3.00
C ASN A 47 -27.55 -1.48 2.58
N SER A 48 -27.47 -0.99 1.34
CA SER A 48 -26.31 -0.24 0.85
C SER A 48 -26.71 1.13 0.33
N VAL A 49 -25.81 2.09 0.47
CA VAL A 49 -25.94 3.45 -0.09
C VAL A 49 -24.69 3.79 -0.89
N THR A 50 -24.85 4.64 -1.91
CA THR A 50 -23.74 5.13 -2.73
C THR A 50 -23.51 6.60 -2.45
N ALA A 51 -22.25 7.02 -2.41
CA ALA A 51 -21.88 8.40 -2.06
C ALA A 51 -20.60 8.83 -2.80
N LYS A 52 -20.49 10.13 -3.08
CA LYS A 52 -19.23 10.76 -3.47
C LYS A 52 -18.50 11.24 -2.21
N ALA A 53 -17.18 11.09 -2.18
CA ALA A 53 -16.34 11.69 -1.15
C ALA A 53 -16.49 13.22 -1.17
N SER A 54 -16.58 13.83 0.01
CA SER A 54 -16.73 15.29 0.15
C SER A 54 -15.43 16.06 -0.10
N PHE A 55 -14.29 15.38 0.00
CA PHE A 55 -12.95 15.87 -0.24
C PHE A 55 -12.22 14.96 -1.23
N GLN A 56 -11.42 15.56 -2.11
CA GLN A 56 -10.51 14.89 -3.03
C GLN A 56 -9.08 15.22 -2.61
N ASP A 57 -8.33 14.21 -2.19
CA ASP A 57 -6.93 14.39 -1.81
C ASP A 57 -6.05 14.69 -3.04
N PRO A 58 -5.15 15.71 -3.00
CA PRO A 58 -4.26 16.04 -4.11
C PRO A 58 -3.30 14.92 -4.56
N SER A 59 -3.11 13.86 -3.77
CA SER A 59 -2.30 12.69 -4.12
C SER A 59 -3.07 11.61 -4.89
N LEU A 60 -4.40 11.74 -5.05
CA LEU A 60 -5.20 10.87 -5.91
C LEU A 60 -4.82 11.09 -7.37
N LEU A 61 -4.30 10.05 -8.02
CA LEU A 61 -3.94 10.07 -9.44
C LEU A 61 -5.18 10.14 -10.36
N SER A 62 -6.34 9.69 -9.88
CA SER A 62 -7.63 9.79 -10.57
C SER A 62 -8.80 9.87 -9.58
N GLU A 63 -9.92 10.45 -10.02
CA GLU A 63 -11.19 10.38 -9.30
C GLU A 63 -11.81 8.97 -9.35
N VAL A 64 -11.52 8.19 -10.40
CA VAL A 64 -12.06 6.83 -10.55
C VAL A 64 -10.98 5.82 -10.15
N PRO A 65 -11.25 4.85 -9.26
CA PRO A 65 -12.52 4.58 -8.57
C PRO A 65 -12.74 5.39 -7.27
N TYR A 66 -11.71 6.05 -6.76
CA TYR A 66 -11.63 6.48 -5.35
C TYR A 66 -12.66 7.51 -4.88
N MET A 67 -13.15 8.41 -5.72
CA MET A 67 -14.08 9.46 -5.29
C MET A 67 -15.51 8.97 -5.08
N THR A 68 -15.87 7.77 -5.53
CA THR A 68 -17.18 7.15 -5.26
C THR A 68 -17.02 5.93 -4.38
N ALA A 69 -17.95 5.72 -3.45
CA ALA A 69 -18.00 4.51 -2.63
C ALA A 69 -19.41 3.91 -2.63
N ARG A 70 -19.47 2.59 -2.43
CA ARG A 70 -20.63 1.93 -1.83
C ARG A 70 -20.36 1.69 -0.35
N ILE A 71 -21.36 1.99 0.47
CA ILE A 71 -21.33 1.93 1.94
C ILE A 71 -22.40 0.95 2.40
N PHE A 72 -22.07 0.15 3.41
CA PHE A 72 -22.91 -0.91 3.96
C PHE A 72 -23.08 -0.70 5.47
N THR A 73 -24.33 -0.61 5.93
CA THR A 73 -24.70 -0.54 7.36
C THR A 73 -25.19 -1.90 7.89
N SER A 74 -25.13 -2.93 7.05
CA SER A 74 -25.46 -4.32 7.36
C SER A 74 -24.61 -5.25 6.51
N GLU A 75 -24.48 -6.52 6.89
CA GLU A 75 -23.79 -7.51 6.07
C GLU A 75 -24.35 -7.56 4.64
N THR A 76 -23.47 -7.43 3.64
CA THR A 76 -23.84 -7.31 2.23
C THR A 76 -22.88 -8.17 1.38
N THR A 77 -23.41 -8.87 0.36
CA THR A 77 -22.65 -9.83 -0.44
C THR A 77 -22.59 -9.42 -1.90
N TYR A 78 -21.38 -9.24 -2.44
CA TYR A 78 -21.17 -9.27 -3.89
C TYR A 78 -21.14 -10.72 -4.38
N LYS A 79 -21.78 -10.97 -5.53
CA LYS A 79 -21.71 -12.24 -6.26
C LYS A 79 -21.03 -11.99 -7.61
N LEU A 80 -19.76 -12.37 -7.70
CA LEU A 80 -18.91 -12.14 -8.86
C LEU A 80 -18.74 -13.46 -9.63
N PRO A 81 -19.08 -13.53 -10.92
CA PRO A 81 -18.89 -14.76 -11.71
C PRO A 81 -17.40 -15.08 -11.90
N ILE A 82 -17.04 -16.35 -11.76
CA ILE A 82 -15.68 -16.88 -11.89
C ILE A 82 -15.72 -18.27 -12.56
N LEU A 83 -14.55 -18.75 -12.99
CA LEU A 83 -14.35 -20.14 -13.41
C LEU A 83 -13.85 -20.99 -12.21
N PRO A 84 -14.47 -22.15 -11.92
CA PRO A 84 -14.15 -22.97 -10.75
C PRO A 84 -12.68 -23.40 -10.61
N ASP A 85 -12.03 -23.62 -11.75
CA ASP A 85 -10.69 -24.17 -11.91
C ASP A 85 -9.63 -23.08 -12.21
N LYS A 86 -9.92 -21.82 -11.89
CA LYS A 86 -9.02 -20.68 -12.15
C LYS A 86 -8.70 -19.92 -10.88
N ARG A 87 -7.47 -19.40 -10.83
CA ARG A 87 -7.02 -18.44 -9.83
C ARG A 87 -7.41 -17.02 -10.24
N TYR A 88 -7.57 -16.15 -9.24
CA TYR A 88 -7.93 -14.74 -9.48
C TYR A 88 -7.14 -13.78 -8.58
N TRP A 89 -6.61 -12.72 -9.18
CA TRP A 89 -6.24 -11.51 -8.45
C TRP A 89 -7.50 -10.74 -8.07
N LEU A 90 -7.77 -10.61 -6.77
CA LEU A 90 -8.77 -9.74 -6.18
C LEU A 90 -8.09 -8.50 -5.61
N ARG A 91 -8.41 -7.31 -6.13
CA ARG A 91 -7.97 -6.03 -5.55
C ARG A 91 -9.18 -5.24 -5.03
N LEU A 92 -9.09 -4.80 -3.78
CA LEU A 92 -10.07 -3.97 -3.10
C LEU A 92 -9.50 -2.57 -2.89
N HIS A 93 -10.19 -1.54 -3.37
CA HIS A 93 -9.75 -0.15 -3.30
C HIS A 93 -10.49 0.61 -2.20
N PHE A 94 -9.75 1.30 -1.33
CA PHE A 94 -10.30 2.06 -0.21
C PHE A 94 -9.71 3.47 -0.13
N TYR A 95 -10.58 4.48 -0.18
CA TYR A 95 -10.28 5.89 0.05
C TYR A 95 -11.02 6.36 1.31
N PRO A 96 -10.39 6.38 2.50
CA PRO A 96 -11.02 6.82 3.75
C PRO A 96 -11.22 8.35 3.77
N SER A 97 -12.32 8.79 3.17
CA SER A 97 -12.80 10.17 3.17
C SER A 97 -14.20 10.26 3.80
N VAL A 98 -14.73 11.47 4.00
CA VAL A 98 -16.09 11.65 4.51
C VAL A 98 -17.08 11.46 3.37
N TYR A 99 -18.02 10.54 3.54
CA TYR A 99 -19.06 10.23 2.56
C TYR A 99 -20.44 10.58 3.13
N ASN A 100 -21.05 11.68 2.67
CA ASN A 100 -22.25 12.25 3.29
C ASN A 100 -22.06 12.46 4.81
N ASN A 101 -22.72 11.64 5.64
CA ASN A 101 -22.62 11.68 7.10
C ASN A 101 -21.74 10.56 7.69
N PHE A 102 -21.13 9.71 6.84
CA PHE A 102 -20.26 8.62 7.26
C PHE A 102 -18.83 9.13 7.44
N ASN A 103 -18.36 9.12 8.69
CA ASN A 103 -17.01 9.50 9.09
C ASN A 103 -16.07 8.29 8.95
N PRO A 104 -14.96 8.37 8.19
CA PRO A 104 -14.08 7.22 7.96
C PRO A 104 -13.44 6.66 9.23
N ALA A 105 -13.35 7.45 10.31
CA ALA A 105 -12.86 6.98 11.62
C ALA A 105 -13.78 5.94 12.29
N ASP A 106 -15.08 5.92 11.96
CA ASP A 106 -16.05 4.95 12.47
C ASP A 106 -16.16 3.69 11.58
N SER A 107 -15.39 3.62 10.48
CA SER A 107 -15.40 2.47 9.59
C SER A 107 -14.50 1.34 10.10
N TYR A 108 -15.13 0.34 10.71
CA TYR A 108 -14.54 -0.95 11.05
C TYR A 108 -15.37 -2.07 10.47
N PHE A 109 -14.73 -2.97 9.72
CA PHE A 109 -15.43 -4.06 9.06
C PHE A 109 -14.53 -5.26 8.77
N SER A 110 -15.17 -6.38 8.44
CA SER A 110 -14.52 -7.60 7.97
C SER A 110 -14.94 -7.89 6.52
N VAL A 111 -14.03 -8.50 5.76
CA VAL A 111 -14.27 -8.93 4.38
C VAL A 111 -13.91 -10.40 4.24
N THR A 112 -14.83 -11.20 3.71
CA THR A 112 -14.59 -12.63 3.40
C THR A 112 -14.85 -12.96 1.94
N ALA A 113 -14.08 -13.90 1.40
CA ALA A 113 -14.20 -14.44 0.05
C ALA A 113 -14.42 -15.96 0.15
N ASN A 114 -15.63 -16.44 -0.18
CA ASN A 114 -16.03 -17.85 -0.05
C ASN A 114 -15.68 -18.50 1.31
N GLY A 115 -15.72 -17.72 2.39
CA GLY A 115 -15.39 -18.16 3.76
C GLY A 115 -13.97 -17.86 4.23
N VAL A 116 -13.03 -17.56 3.32
CA VAL A 116 -11.68 -17.10 3.69
C VAL A 116 -11.74 -15.65 4.15
N THR A 117 -11.14 -15.35 5.30
CA THR A 117 -11.11 -14.00 5.87
C THR A 117 -9.97 -13.20 5.27
N LEU A 118 -10.28 -12.16 4.50
CA LEU A 118 -9.32 -11.28 3.85
C LEU A 118 -8.95 -10.08 4.73
N LEU A 119 -9.96 -9.56 5.44
CA LEU A 119 -9.88 -8.42 6.36
C LEU A 119 -10.75 -8.71 7.58
N ASN A 120 -10.31 -8.29 8.76
CA ASN A 120 -11.07 -8.46 10.00
C ASN A 120 -10.87 -7.25 10.92
N ASN A 121 -11.97 -6.62 11.35
CA ASN A 121 -11.94 -5.37 12.13
C ASN A 121 -11.01 -4.30 11.50
N PHE A 122 -10.99 -4.25 10.17
CA PHE A 122 -10.10 -3.40 9.39
C PHE A 122 -10.62 -1.95 9.41
N SER A 123 -9.70 -1.01 9.64
CA SER A 123 -9.90 0.42 9.43
C SER A 123 -8.95 0.90 8.35
N SER A 124 -9.51 1.27 7.21
CA SER A 124 -8.75 1.92 6.12
C SER A 124 -8.22 3.29 6.57
N PHE A 125 -8.96 4.01 7.42
CA PHE A 125 -8.54 5.29 7.99
C PHE A 125 -7.22 5.18 8.78
N ILE A 126 -7.18 4.33 9.81
CA ILE A 126 -5.95 4.10 10.61
C ILE A 126 -4.82 3.58 9.72
N THR A 127 -5.13 2.67 8.80
CA THR A 127 -4.10 2.09 7.93
C THR A 127 -3.48 3.12 6.99
N CYS A 128 -4.29 3.93 6.32
CA CYS A 128 -3.82 5.02 5.47
C CYS A 128 -3.00 6.05 6.26
N GLN A 129 -3.46 6.39 7.47
CA GLN A 129 -2.78 7.34 8.35
C GLN A 129 -1.40 6.85 8.78
N ALA A 130 -1.29 5.60 9.27
CA ALA A 130 -0.01 5.01 9.66
C ALA A 130 0.99 4.93 8.50
N LEU A 131 0.49 4.68 7.28
CA LEU A 131 1.30 4.61 6.06
C LEU A 131 1.57 5.99 5.41
N SER A 132 0.98 7.07 5.92
CA SER A 132 0.98 8.40 5.28
C SER A 132 0.53 8.37 3.81
N GLN A 133 -0.56 7.66 3.54
CA GLN A 133 -1.21 7.54 2.22
C GLN A 133 -2.65 8.08 2.30
N ALA A 134 -3.17 8.59 1.18
CA ALA A 134 -4.56 9.05 1.13
C ALA A 134 -5.57 7.91 0.87
N TYR A 135 -5.14 6.87 0.16
CA TYR A 135 -5.91 5.69 -0.20
C TYR A 135 -5.05 4.43 0.00
N ILE A 136 -5.69 3.26 0.04
CA ILE A 136 -5.01 1.97 0.10
C ILE A 136 -5.72 0.93 -0.76
N ASP A 137 -4.94 0.17 -1.50
CA ASP A 137 -5.38 -1.02 -2.22
C ASP A 137 -4.98 -2.27 -1.41
N ARG A 138 -5.88 -3.24 -1.32
CA ARG A 138 -5.61 -4.57 -0.75
C ARG A 138 -5.72 -5.60 -1.86
N GLU A 139 -4.62 -6.28 -2.16
CA GLU A 139 -4.52 -7.26 -3.24
C GLU A 139 -4.33 -8.67 -2.70
N TYR A 140 -5.08 -9.62 -3.28
CA TYR A 140 -5.12 -11.02 -2.89
C TYR A 140 -5.07 -11.94 -4.11
N ALA A 141 -4.25 -12.99 -4.08
CA ALA A 141 -4.27 -14.05 -5.08
C ALA A 141 -5.10 -15.23 -4.56
N LEU A 142 -6.31 -15.40 -5.09
CA LEU A 142 -7.25 -16.45 -4.71
C LEU A 142 -6.90 -17.76 -5.43
N ALA A 143 -6.80 -18.86 -4.66
CA ALA A 143 -6.72 -20.21 -5.19
C ALA A 143 -8.03 -20.60 -5.93
N PRO A 144 -8.04 -21.67 -6.76
CA PRO A 144 -9.25 -22.13 -7.43
C PRO A 144 -10.33 -22.50 -6.41
N LEU A 145 -11.47 -21.81 -6.48
CA LEU A 145 -12.51 -21.88 -5.44
C LEU A 145 -13.50 -23.05 -5.62
N ASN A 146 -13.37 -23.83 -6.70
CA ASN A 146 -14.30 -24.92 -7.06
C ASN A 146 -15.78 -24.45 -7.11
N SER A 147 -16.00 -23.18 -7.47
CA SER A 147 -17.28 -22.49 -7.50
C SER A 147 -17.36 -21.62 -8.75
N ASP A 148 -18.55 -21.46 -9.32
CA ASP A 148 -18.84 -20.53 -10.43
C ASP A 148 -19.08 -19.08 -9.95
N VAL A 149 -19.19 -18.89 -8.64
CA VAL A 149 -19.38 -17.59 -7.99
C VAL A 149 -18.40 -17.38 -6.85
N LEU A 150 -17.76 -16.20 -6.84
CA LEU A 150 -17.09 -15.60 -5.70
C LEU A 150 -18.13 -14.78 -4.91
N GLU A 151 -18.48 -15.25 -3.73
CA GLU A 151 -19.21 -14.51 -2.70
C GLU A 151 -18.23 -13.68 -1.87
N LEU A 152 -18.17 -12.37 -2.16
CA LEU A 152 -17.36 -11.39 -1.42
C LEU A 152 -18.25 -10.63 -0.44
N LYS A 153 -18.14 -10.91 0.85
CA LYS A 153 -19.04 -10.41 1.90
C LYS A 153 -18.37 -9.30 2.70
N PHE A 154 -19.03 -8.16 2.79
CA PHE A 154 -18.64 -7.03 3.63
C PHE A 154 -19.53 -7.00 4.87
N LYS A 155 -18.93 -7.10 6.05
CA LYS A 155 -19.64 -7.11 7.33
C LYS A 155 -19.13 -5.97 8.23
N PRO A 156 -19.95 -4.94 8.53
CA PRO A 156 -19.64 -3.96 9.56
C PRO A 156 -19.35 -4.61 10.92
N SER A 157 -18.48 -4.01 11.72
CA SER A 157 -18.15 -4.48 13.07
C SER A 157 -19.35 -4.38 13.99
N ASP A 158 -19.59 -5.41 14.79
CA ASP A 158 -20.59 -5.44 15.87
C ASP A 158 -20.06 -4.86 17.20
N LYS A 159 -18.78 -4.45 17.23
CA LYS A 159 -18.09 -3.97 18.43
C LYS A 159 -18.21 -2.46 18.66
N GLN A 160 -18.61 -1.69 17.65
CA GLN A 160 -18.74 -0.24 17.70
C GLN A 160 -20.10 0.16 17.12
N ASP A 161 -20.87 0.94 17.89
CA ASP A 161 -22.14 1.48 17.41
C ASP A 161 -21.90 2.47 16.27
N GLY A 162 -22.79 2.46 15.27
CA GLY A 162 -22.64 3.24 14.03
C GLY A 162 -21.56 2.74 13.05
N ALA A 163 -20.86 1.63 13.34
CA ALA A 163 -19.84 1.11 12.42
C ALA A 163 -20.41 0.72 11.06
N PHE A 164 -19.64 0.98 10.00
CA PHE A 164 -20.00 0.69 8.62
C PHE A 164 -18.83 0.14 7.81
N ALA A 165 -19.14 -0.63 6.78
CA ALA A 165 -18.19 -1.07 5.77
C ALA A 165 -18.32 -0.19 4.52
N PHE A 166 -17.24 -0.03 3.75
CA PHE A 166 -17.31 0.60 2.43
C PHE A 166 -16.27 0.04 1.48
N VAL A 167 -16.46 0.27 0.18
CA VAL A 167 -15.49 -0.04 -0.87
C VAL A 167 -15.65 0.96 -2.02
N ASN A 168 -14.53 1.38 -2.62
CA ASN A 168 -14.51 2.31 -3.75
C ASN A 168 -14.39 1.60 -5.09
N GLY A 169 -13.65 0.50 -5.13
CA GLY A 169 -13.48 -0.30 -6.33
C GLY A 169 -13.15 -1.75 -6.01
N ILE A 170 -13.55 -2.64 -6.91
CA ILE A 170 -13.25 -4.06 -6.87
C ILE A 170 -12.69 -4.45 -8.23
N GLN A 171 -11.50 -5.03 -8.27
CA GLN A 171 -10.96 -5.69 -9.45
C GLN A 171 -10.89 -7.20 -9.19
N LEU A 172 -11.36 -7.99 -10.14
CA LEU A 172 -11.22 -9.44 -10.16
C LEU A 172 -10.66 -9.83 -11.52
N ILE A 173 -9.42 -10.30 -11.56
CA ILE A 173 -8.66 -10.53 -12.78
C ILE A 173 -8.15 -11.97 -12.75
N GLN A 174 -8.53 -12.77 -13.74
CA GLN A 174 -8.03 -14.14 -13.87
C GLN A 174 -6.49 -14.13 -13.99
N MET A 175 -5.82 -14.97 -13.20
CA MET A 175 -4.36 -15.11 -13.22
C MET A 175 -3.95 -16.49 -13.75
N PRO A 176 -2.81 -16.61 -14.44
CA PRO A 176 -2.29 -17.90 -14.86
C PRO A 176 -1.74 -18.68 -13.66
N ASP A 177 -1.76 -20.02 -13.75
CA ASP A 177 -1.34 -20.97 -12.68
C ASP A 177 0.20 -21.07 -12.49
N LEU A 178 0.93 -19.99 -12.77
CA LEU A 178 2.41 -19.98 -12.90
C LEU A 178 3.18 -19.74 -11.59
N LEU A 179 2.48 -19.37 -10.51
CA LEU A 179 3.11 -18.61 -9.43
C LEU A 179 3.68 -19.45 -8.27
N PHE A 180 3.37 -20.75 -8.17
CA PHE A 180 3.66 -21.54 -6.96
C PHE A 180 4.06 -23.01 -7.23
N ASP A 181 5.23 -23.24 -7.82
CA ASP A 181 5.96 -24.49 -7.63
C ASP A 181 6.35 -24.62 -6.14
N SER A 182 6.35 -25.82 -5.55
CA SER A 182 6.62 -26.01 -4.12
C SER A 182 8.01 -25.46 -3.71
N PRO A 183 8.08 -24.29 -3.05
CA PRO A 183 9.34 -23.59 -2.85
C PRO A 183 10.07 -24.13 -1.62
N PRO A 184 11.41 -23.98 -1.54
CA PRO A 184 12.16 -24.36 -0.35
C PRO A 184 11.71 -23.52 0.86
N LEU A 185 11.51 -24.21 1.99
CA LEU A 185 11.28 -23.58 3.28
C LEU A 185 12.60 -23.04 3.86
N VAL A 186 12.59 -21.77 4.24
CA VAL A 186 13.65 -21.12 5.01
C VAL A 186 13.25 -21.21 6.49
N GLY A 187 13.98 -22.02 7.24
CA GLY A 187 13.58 -22.49 8.56
C GLY A 187 13.81 -21.52 9.71
N TYR A 188 14.66 -20.49 9.55
CA TYR A 188 14.90 -19.49 10.60
C TYR A 188 15.47 -18.16 10.07
N PRO A 189 15.27 -17.03 10.77
CA PRO A 189 15.85 -15.73 10.42
C PRO A 189 17.39 -15.78 10.34
N GLY A 190 17.95 -15.23 9.27
CA GLY A 190 19.41 -15.19 9.03
C GLY A 190 19.99 -16.46 8.39
N GLN A 191 19.17 -17.45 8.04
CA GLN A 191 19.61 -18.57 7.19
C GLN A 191 20.02 -18.05 5.80
N THR A 192 21.24 -18.38 5.36
CA THR A 192 21.70 -18.09 3.99
C THR A 192 21.09 -19.08 3.01
N VAL A 193 20.28 -18.57 2.08
CA VAL A 193 19.80 -19.30 0.89
C VAL A 193 20.64 -18.98 -0.34
N ASP A 194 20.66 -19.86 -1.34
CA ASP A 194 21.35 -19.70 -2.63
C ASP A 194 22.77 -19.09 -2.52
N ALA A 195 23.59 -19.63 -1.61
CA ALA A 195 24.96 -19.14 -1.33
C ALA A 195 25.92 -19.12 -2.54
N LYS A 196 25.53 -19.71 -3.68
CA LYS A 196 26.25 -19.67 -4.97
C LYS A 196 25.40 -19.06 -6.09
N ALA A 197 24.55 -18.08 -5.76
CA ALA A 197 23.73 -17.37 -6.73
C ALA A 197 24.57 -16.75 -7.86
N ASP A 198 24.30 -17.18 -9.10
CA ASP A 198 24.82 -16.59 -10.32
C ASP A 198 23.66 -16.53 -11.31
N VAL A 199 23.13 -15.32 -11.53
CA VAL A 199 21.98 -15.09 -12.40
C VAL A 199 22.28 -15.51 -13.84
N ILE A 200 23.49 -15.27 -14.35
CA ILE A 200 23.88 -15.67 -15.71
C ILE A 200 24.10 -17.19 -15.76
N GLY A 201 24.64 -17.77 -14.69
CA GLY A 201 24.75 -19.22 -14.52
C GLY A 201 23.41 -19.94 -14.52
N TRP A 202 22.37 -19.34 -13.92
CA TRP A 202 21.01 -19.88 -13.91
C TRP A 202 20.28 -19.73 -15.25
N THR A 203 20.38 -18.58 -15.91
CA THR A 203 19.67 -18.30 -17.16
C THR A 203 20.42 -18.74 -18.42
N GLY A 204 21.69 -19.11 -18.28
CA GLY A 204 22.61 -19.43 -19.38
C GLY A 204 22.97 -18.25 -20.29
N SER A 205 22.40 -17.05 -20.09
CA SER A 205 22.60 -15.90 -20.97
C SER A 205 22.19 -14.55 -20.35
N GLN A 206 22.84 -13.48 -20.81
CA GLN A 206 22.53 -12.12 -20.38
C GLN A 206 21.18 -11.64 -20.93
N GLY A 207 20.39 -10.96 -20.10
CA GLY A 207 19.12 -10.33 -20.50
C GLY A 207 17.89 -11.23 -20.39
N VAL A 208 18.07 -12.50 -20.05
CA VAL A 208 16.97 -13.41 -19.68
C VAL A 208 16.59 -13.17 -18.22
N ALA A 209 15.29 -13.07 -17.93
CA ALA A 209 14.77 -12.93 -16.58
C ALA A 209 14.59 -14.29 -15.91
N THR A 210 14.73 -14.33 -14.58
CA THR A 210 14.43 -15.48 -13.74
C THR A 210 13.98 -14.98 -12.37
N TYR A 211 13.27 -15.83 -11.62
CA TYR A 211 12.82 -15.58 -10.25
C TYR A 211 13.18 -16.77 -9.36
N LYS A 212 13.07 -16.58 -8.05
CA LYS A 212 13.35 -17.57 -7.01
C LYS A 212 12.38 -17.36 -5.87
N ASP A 213 11.55 -18.36 -5.60
CA ASP A 213 10.56 -18.32 -4.53
C ASP A 213 11.11 -18.98 -3.27
N TYR A 214 10.74 -18.41 -2.13
CA TYR A 214 11.13 -18.86 -0.79
C TYR A 214 9.94 -18.70 0.15
N VAL A 215 9.68 -19.71 0.98
CA VAL A 215 8.71 -19.58 2.08
C VAL A 215 9.47 -19.37 3.38
N VAL A 216 9.02 -18.41 4.19
CA VAL A 216 9.62 -18.06 5.48
C VAL A 216 8.50 -18.07 6.51
N TYR A 217 8.69 -18.77 7.63
CA TYR A 217 7.81 -18.58 8.80
C TYR A 217 8.26 -17.34 9.57
N VAL A 218 7.34 -16.40 9.77
CA VAL A 218 7.52 -15.25 10.66
C VAL A 218 6.82 -15.60 11.98
N HIS A 219 7.59 -15.71 13.06
CA HIS A 219 7.05 -16.05 14.38
C HIS A 219 6.32 -14.84 14.99
N GLU A 220 5.19 -15.08 15.65
CA GLU A 220 4.42 -14.05 16.36
C GLU A 220 5.03 -13.71 17.73
N GLU A 221 6.33 -13.41 17.78
CA GLU A 221 7.01 -12.94 19.00
C GLU A 221 6.99 -11.41 19.10
N PRO A 222 6.95 -10.82 20.32
CA PRO A 222 7.01 -9.38 20.50
C PRO A 222 8.31 -8.78 19.91
N GLY A 223 8.17 -8.01 18.83
CA GLY A 223 9.30 -7.43 18.07
C GLY A 223 9.77 -8.24 16.86
N ALA A 224 9.07 -9.32 16.50
CA ALA A 224 9.31 -10.10 15.29
C ALA A 224 8.42 -9.66 14.10
N ASP A 225 8.06 -8.37 14.03
CA ASP A 225 7.20 -7.79 12.98
C ASP A 225 7.97 -7.41 11.70
N GLN A 226 9.25 -7.77 11.60
CA GLN A 226 10.15 -7.38 10.52
C GLN A 226 10.77 -8.59 9.80
N LEU A 227 10.70 -8.57 8.47
CA LEU A 227 11.41 -9.50 7.60
C LEU A 227 12.62 -8.80 6.97
N TRP A 228 13.82 -9.35 7.19
CA TRP A 228 15.07 -8.81 6.65
C TRP A 228 15.54 -9.61 5.44
N LEU A 229 15.64 -8.97 4.28
CA LEU A 229 16.30 -9.51 3.09
C LEU A 229 17.67 -8.85 2.93
N ALA A 230 18.73 -9.65 2.97
CA ALA A 230 20.11 -9.19 2.82
C ALA A 230 20.79 -9.89 1.64
N LEU A 231 21.58 -9.12 0.88
CA LEU A 231 22.33 -9.59 -0.28
C LEU A 231 23.80 -9.26 -0.08
N HIS A 232 24.65 -10.27 -0.23
CA HIS A 232 26.09 -10.14 -0.09
C HIS A 232 26.81 -10.95 -1.18
N PRO A 233 27.88 -10.42 -1.80
CA PRO A 233 28.74 -11.23 -2.64
C PRO A 233 29.40 -12.34 -1.81
N ASN A 234 29.62 -13.52 -2.38
CA ASN A 234 30.30 -14.63 -1.70
C ASN A 234 31.79 -14.69 -2.07
N PRO A 235 32.73 -14.34 -1.17
CA PRO A 235 34.16 -14.39 -1.48
C PRO A 235 34.69 -15.80 -1.74
N ALA A 236 34.04 -16.84 -1.21
CA ALA A 236 34.47 -18.23 -1.36
C ALA A 236 34.30 -18.77 -2.79
N THR A 237 33.52 -18.10 -3.65
CA THR A 237 33.43 -18.43 -5.08
C THR A 237 34.51 -17.73 -5.91
N THR A 238 35.32 -16.86 -5.32
CA THR A 238 36.37 -16.05 -5.98
C THR A 238 35.88 -15.36 -7.27
N PRO A 239 34.76 -14.61 -7.22
CA PRO A 239 34.16 -14.03 -8.42
C PRO A 239 35.03 -12.91 -8.99
N ARG A 240 34.90 -12.63 -10.30
CA ARG A 240 35.60 -11.52 -10.95
C ARG A 240 35.20 -10.15 -10.39
N TYR A 241 33.96 -10.04 -9.92
CA TYR A 241 33.40 -8.85 -9.28
C TYR A 241 32.65 -9.29 -8.01
N TYR A 242 32.86 -8.56 -6.92
CA TYR A 242 32.24 -8.82 -5.62
C TYR A 242 30.98 -7.97 -5.50
N ASP A 243 29.94 -8.39 -6.20
CA ASP A 243 28.65 -7.69 -6.28
C ASP A 243 27.48 -8.67 -6.08
N SER A 244 26.29 -8.15 -5.79
CA SER A 244 25.06 -8.91 -5.61
C SER A 244 23.87 -8.09 -6.13
N MET A 245 23.01 -8.70 -6.96
CA MET A 245 21.93 -8.00 -7.66
C MET A 245 20.54 -8.55 -7.29
N LEU A 246 19.55 -7.66 -7.33
CA LEU A 246 18.12 -7.98 -7.23
C LEU A 246 17.35 -6.95 -8.06
N ASN A 247 16.51 -7.41 -8.98
CA ASN A 247 15.76 -6.54 -9.90
C ASN A 247 14.38 -6.15 -9.39
N GLY A 248 13.81 -6.95 -8.49
CA GLY A 248 12.49 -6.77 -7.90
C GLY A 248 12.27 -7.80 -6.79
N VAL A 249 11.32 -7.52 -5.91
CA VAL A 249 10.91 -8.42 -4.81
C VAL A 249 9.40 -8.33 -4.65
N GLU A 250 8.76 -9.47 -4.48
CA GLU A 250 7.35 -9.58 -4.14
C GLU A 250 7.24 -10.38 -2.85
N ILE A 251 6.42 -9.91 -1.91
CA ILE A 251 6.22 -10.57 -0.62
C ILE A 251 4.73 -10.83 -0.48
N PHE A 252 4.40 -12.11 -0.31
CA PHE A 252 3.03 -12.56 -0.13
C PHE A 252 2.86 -13.18 1.26
N LYS A 253 1.88 -12.69 2.01
CA LYS A 253 1.40 -13.43 3.19
C LYS A 253 0.62 -14.65 2.73
N LEU A 254 0.91 -15.80 3.33
CA LEU A 254 0.26 -17.10 3.11
C LEU A 254 -0.71 -17.42 4.25
N ASN A 255 -1.95 -17.78 3.92
CA ASN A 255 -2.87 -18.47 4.84
C ASN A 255 -4.01 -19.16 4.07
N ASP A 256 -4.49 -20.30 4.56
CA ASP A 256 -5.62 -21.03 3.97
C ASP A 256 -6.99 -20.51 4.44
N THR A 257 -7.06 -19.80 5.57
CA THR A 257 -8.35 -19.43 6.22
C THR A 257 -8.45 -17.95 6.61
N ASN A 258 -7.35 -17.30 6.98
CA ASN A 258 -7.36 -15.92 7.47
C ASN A 258 -6.06 -15.17 7.13
N LEU A 259 -6.16 -14.19 6.23
CA LEU A 259 -5.07 -13.29 5.85
C LEU A 259 -5.08 -11.95 6.59
N SER A 260 -6.13 -11.68 7.38
CA SER A 260 -6.22 -10.45 8.15
C SER A 260 -5.05 -10.31 9.13
N GLY A 261 -4.62 -9.06 9.33
CA GLY A 261 -3.73 -8.67 10.42
C GLY A 261 -4.39 -7.54 11.22
N PRO A 262 -3.81 -7.18 12.38
CA PRO A 262 -4.26 -5.99 13.10
C PRO A 262 -4.07 -4.73 12.26
N ASN A 263 -4.83 -3.68 12.56
CA ASN A 263 -4.54 -2.35 12.04
C ASN A 263 -3.14 -1.91 12.54
N PRO A 264 -2.34 -1.20 11.72
CA PRO A 264 -1.02 -0.75 12.13
C PRO A 264 -1.11 0.24 13.29
N GLN A 265 -0.07 0.27 14.11
CA GLN A 265 0.07 1.29 15.14
C GLN A 265 0.46 2.63 14.50
N LEU A 266 -0.10 3.72 15.02
CA LEU A 266 0.31 5.07 14.65
C LEU A 266 1.67 5.38 15.30
N SER A 267 2.51 6.16 14.61
CA SER A 267 3.76 6.63 15.22
C SER A 267 3.49 7.72 16.25
N ASP A 268 4.33 7.81 17.29
CA ASP A 268 4.21 8.80 18.36
C ASP A 268 4.10 10.23 17.82
N MET A 269 4.89 10.55 16.78
CA MET A 269 4.86 11.83 16.07
C MET A 269 3.51 12.13 15.41
N MET A 270 2.82 11.11 14.90
CA MET A 270 1.50 11.25 14.27
C MET A 270 0.40 11.42 15.32
N MET A 271 0.48 10.66 16.42
CA MET A 271 -0.43 10.80 17.56
C MET A 271 -0.32 12.21 18.18
N GLU A 272 0.90 12.72 18.40
CA GLU A 272 1.10 14.09 18.90
C GLU A 272 0.56 15.15 17.93
N TYR A 273 0.70 14.95 16.61
CA TYR A 273 0.14 15.84 15.60
C TYR A 273 -1.40 15.88 15.66
N GLU A 274 -2.06 14.72 15.75
CA GLU A 274 -3.51 14.65 15.92
C GLU A 274 -3.99 15.33 17.20
N GLU A 275 -3.34 15.05 18.34
CA GLU A 275 -3.71 15.66 19.61
C GLU A 275 -3.60 17.18 19.55
N ARG A 276 -2.55 17.71 18.92
CA ARG A 276 -2.38 19.16 18.71
C ARG A 276 -3.50 19.74 17.83
N PHE A 277 -3.95 19.01 16.81
CA PHE A 277 -5.06 19.44 15.94
C PHE A 277 -6.42 19.41 16.65
N ARG A 278 -6.77 18.32 17.34
CA ARG A 278 -8.02 18.22 18.12
C ARG A 278 -8.10 19.33 19.18
N ASN A 279 -7.00 19.57 19.90
CA ASN A 279 -6.88 20.67 20.87
C ASN A 279 -6.98 22.09 20.26
N PHE A 280 -6.85 22.24 18.94
CA PHE A 280 -7.05 23.51 18.25
C PHE A 280 -8.53 23.71 17.86
N GLU A 281 -9.21 22.62 17.49
CA GLU A 281 -10.62 22.62 17.11
C GLU A 281 -11.54 22.80 18.33
N ASP A 282 -11.29 22.09 19.43
CA ASP A 282 -12.03 22.23 20.69
C ASP A 282 -11.97 23.65 21.29
N LYS A 283 -10.89 24.41 21.05
CA LYS A 283 -10.76 25.79 21.54
C LYS A 283 -11.71 26.78 20.88
N ASN A 284 -12.34 26.42 19.76
CA ASN A 284 -13.44 27.17 19.16
C ASN A 284 -14.83 26.66 19.59
N GLY A 285 -14.90 25.59 20.40
CA GLY A 285 -16.11 24.81 20.72
C GLY A 285 -17.13 25.44 21.68
N HIS A 286 -17.20 26.76 21.82
CA HIS A 286 -18.19 27.43 22.70
C HIS A 286 -18.93 28.60 22.03
N ARG A 287 -19.85 28.27 21.11
CA ARG A 287 -21.10 29.03 20.87
C ARG A 287 -22.11 28.23 20.06
N LYS A 288 -23.27 27.93 20.68
CA LYS A 288 -24.43 27.39 19.95
C LYS A 288 -25.13 28.50 19.17
N ASN A 289 -25.62 28.17 17.97
CA ASN A 289 -26.49 28.95 17.08
C ASN A 289 -25.88 30.23 16.46
N PHE A 290 -25.45 30.14 15.20
CA PHE A 290 -25.75 31.19 14.21
C PHE A 290 -25.91 30.60 12.81
N ALA A 291 -26.81 31.19 12.01
CA ALA A 291 -27.14 30.73 10.66
C ALA A 291 -26.42 31.58 9.59
N ILE A 292 -26.08 30.96 8.45
CA ILE A 292 -25.63 31.61 7.19
C ILE A 292 -24.28 32.37 7.29
N GLY A 293 -23.28 31.90 6.54
CA GLY A 293 -21.92 32.49 6.53
C GLY A 293 -21.25 32.60 5.16
N GLY A 294 -21.98 32.42 4.06
CA GLY A 294 -21.45 32.56 2.70
C GLY A 294 -21.16 34.02 2.34
N ALA A 295 -19.98 34.53 2.72
CA ALA A 295 -19.31 35.71 2.16
C ALA A 295 -17.94 36.00 2.82
N ALA A 296 -17.79 35.71 4.12
CA ALA A 296 -16.68 36.25 4.92
C ALA A 296 -15.29 35.66 4.61
N GLY A 297 -15.20 34.42 4.14
CA GLY A 297 -13.92 33.78 3.80
C GLY A 297 -13.25 34.33 2.53
N GLY A 298 -14.03 34.93 1.62
CA GLY A 298 -13.51 35.41 0.33
C GLY A 298 -12.60 36.63 0.45
N ALA A 299 -12.93 37.58 1.32
CA ALA A 299 -12.23 38.87 1.41
C ALA A 299 -10.75 38.73 1.79
N ALA A 300 -10.41 37.83 2.71
CA ALA A 300 -9.03 37.56 3.10
C ALA A 300 -8.21 36.92 1.97
N GLY A 301 -8.79 35.95 1.26
CA GLY A 301 -8.16 35.30 0.11
C GLY A 301 -7.90 36.27 -1.05
N PHE A 302 -8.91 37.08 -1.42
CA PHE A 302 -8.77 38.07 -2.49
C PHE A 302 -7.74 39.16 -2.16
N ALA A 303 -7.66 39.62 -0.91
CA ALA A 303 -6.65 40.59 -0.50
C ALA A 303 -5.22 40.03 -0.62
N LEU A 304 -5.01 38.76 -0.25
CA LEU A 304 -3.70 38.12 -0.28
C LEU A 304 -3.24 37.84 -1.73
N VAL A 305 -4.15 37.39 -2.60
CA VAL A 305 -3.88 37.26 -4.05
C VAL A 305 -3.61 38.62 -4.71
N ALA A 306 -4.38 39.66 -4.37
CA ALA A 306 -4.15 41.01 -4.89
C ALA A 306 -2.78 41.57 -4.47
N ALA A 307 -2.36 41.37 -3.22
CA ALA A 307 -1.05 41.79 -2.73
C ALA A 307 0.10 41.08 -3.49
N ILE A 308 -0.02 39.77 -3.74
CA ILE A 308 0.96 39.00 -4.54
C ILE A 308 1.02 39.53 -5.97
N CYS A 309 -0.13 39.73 -6.62
CA CYS A 309 -0.21 40.28 -7.97
C CYS A 309 0.42 41.68 -8.06
N ILE A 310 0.18 42.56 -7.09
CA ILE A 310 0.79 43.90 -7.02
C ILE A 310 2.31 43.79 -6.84
N ALA A 311 2.80 42.92 -5.94
CA ALA A 311 4.23 42.73 -5.71
C ALA A 311 4.96 42.20 -6.95
N VAL A 312 4.37 41.23 -7.66
CA VAL A 312 4.90 40.70 -8.92
C VAL A 312 4.88 41.77 -10.02
N HIS A 313 3.81 42.55 -10.13
CA HIS A 313 3.69 43.60 -11.14
C HIS A 313 4.65 44.79 -10.88
N GLN A 314 4.90 45.15 -9.62
CA GLN A 314 5.94 46.13 -9.24
C GLN A 314 7.36 45.62 -9.54
N ARG A 315 7.65 44.33 -9.33
CA ARG A 315 8.93 43.72 -9.74
C ARG A 315 9.11 43.72 -11.26
N LYS A 316 8.03 43.51 -12.03
CA LYS A 316 8.06 43.48 -13.50
C LYS A 316 8.14 44.87 -14.17
N LYS A 317 7.94 45.97 -13.43
CA LYS A 317 8.11 47.35 -13.91
C LYS A 317 9.54 47.90 -13.78
N ARG A 318 10.52 47.07 -13.40
CA ARG A 318 11.95 47.40 -13.50
C ARG A 318 12.55 46.79 -14.78
N THR A 319 12.73 47.63 -15.81
CA THR A 319 13.33 47.30 -17.11
C THR A 319 14.62 48.14 -17.32
N PRO A 320 15.51 47.89 -18.30
CA PRO A 320 16.92 47.65 -17.98
C PRO A 320 17.89 48.78 -18.36
N GLY A 321 19.04 48.85 -17.68
CA GLY A 321 20.21 49.65 -18.05
C GLY A 321 21.40 48.77 -18.42
N SER A 322 22.25 49.20 -19.37
CA SER A 322 23.11 48.29 -20.14
C SER A 322 24.59 48.68 -20.19
N TYR A 323 25.46 47.65 -20.28
CA TYR A 323 26.92 47.66 -20.49
C TYR A 323 27.73 48.31 -19.33
N THR A 324 28.87 47.77 -18.88
CA THR A 324 30.03 47.25 -19.63
C THR A 324 30.74 46.05 -18.96
N ASN A 325 31.68 45.44 -19.71
CA ASN A 325 32.81 44.56 -19.34
C ASN A 325 33.04 44.28 -17.82
N THR A 326 33.33 43.06 -17.35
CA THR A 326 34.60 42.34 -17.59
C THR A 326 34.55 40.87 -17.08
N THR A 327 35.25 39.97 -17.75
CA THR A 327 35.75 38.61 -17.39
C THR A 327 35.38 37.88 -16.07
N SER A 328 34.97 36.61 -16.25
CA SER A 328 35.54 35.38 -15.63
C SER A 328 35.26 34.91 -14.18
N SER A 329 35.26 33.56 -14.06
CA SER A 329 35.82 32.73 -12.97
C SER A 329 35.01 32.38 -11.71
N TRP A 330 34.45 31.17 -11.74
CA TRP A 330 34.71 30.04 -10.82
C TRP A 330 35.08 30.24 -9.32
N LEU A 331 34.28 29.56 -8.47
CA LEU A 331 34.54 28.96 -7.14
C LEU A 331 34.68 29.91 -5.90
N PRO A 332 34.92 29.42 -4.66
CA PRO A 332 33.92 29.51 -3.59
C PRO A 332 34.45 30.23 -2.33
N LEU A 333 33.63 30.40 -1.30
CA LEU A 333 34.14 30.88 0.00
C LEU A 333 33.67 30.05 1.21
N TYR A 334 34.65 29.81 2.08
CA TYR A 334 34.60 29.06 3.32
C TYR A 334 33.76 29.74 4.42
N GLY A 335 33.33 28.95 5.39
CA GLY A 335 32.84 29.43 6.69
C GLY A 335 33.21 28.45 7.81
N ASN A 336 34.39 28.63 8.41
CA ASN A 336 34.83 27.85 9.57
C ASN A 336 34.10 28.28 10.85
N SER A 337 33.79 27.32 11.72
CA SER A 337 33.62 27.55 13.17
C SER A 337 34.07 26.31 13.94
N HIS A 338 35.13 26.46 14.73
CA HIS A 338 35.60 25.42 15.66
C HIS A 338 35.14 25.74 17.08
N THR A 339 34.56 24.76 17.76
CA THR A 339 34.75 24.55 19.20
C THR A 339 35.07 23.06 19.38
N GLY A 340 35.97 22.73 20.32
CA GLY A 340 36.42 21.35 20.47
C GLY A 340 36.87 21.04 21.88
N THR A 341 36.58 19.82 22.31
CA THR A 341 37.12 19.18 23.51
C THR A 341 37.32 17.68 23.22
N LYS A 342 38.48 17.15 23.63
CA LYS A 342 38.85 15.72 23.56
C LYS A 342 38.05 14.96 24.65
N SER A 343 37.81 13.64 24.65
CA SER A 343 38.59 12.45 24.27
C SER A 343 37.66 11.20 24.37
N THR A 344 37.99 9.90 24.30
CA THR A 344 39.23 9.09 24.15
C THR A 344 38.87 7.83 23.32
N SER A 345 39.83 7.20 22.63
CA SER A 345 39.65 5.91 21.93
C SER A 345 39.67 4.71 22.89
N GLY A 346 38.62 3.87 22.89
CA GLY A 346 38.60 2.57 23.56
C GLY A 346 38.52 1.42 22.55
N LYS A 347 39.62 0.67 22.37
CA LYS A 347 39.59 -0.65 21.69
C LYS A 347 39.43 -1.73 22.75
N THR A 348 38.54 -2.70 22.54
CA THR A 348 38.56 -4.00 23.23
C THR A 348 38.28 -5.13 22.24
N HIS A 349 38.90 -6.29 22.48
CA HIS A 349 39.03 -7.38 21.50
C HIS A 349 39.23 -8.71 22.24
N TYR A 350 38.22 -9.59 22.23
CA TYR A 350 38.26 -10.99 22.70
C TYR A 350 37.24 -11.77 21.84
N LYS A 351 37.61 -12.68 20.93
CA LYS A 351 38.16 -14.06 21.05
C LYS A 351 37.14 -15.15 21.50
N ASN A 352 36.99 -16.13 20.59
CA ASN A 352 36.16 -17.34 20.50
C ASN A 352 35.98 -18.27 21.73
N LEU A 353 34.98 -19.18 21.59
CA LEU A 353 34.74 -20.55 22.14
C LEU A 353 33.33 -20.65 22.78
N SER A 354 32.51 -21.72 22.69
CA SER A 354 32.65 -23.09 22.14
C SER A 354 31.27 -23.77 21.85
N LEU A 355 31.33 -24.96 21.21
CA LEU A 355 30.34 -26.01 20.84
C LEU A 355 29.07 -26.32 21.68
N GLY A 356 28.08 -26.89 20.98
CA GLY A 356 27.10 -27.93 21.45
C GLY A 356 25.63 -27.52 21.39
N SER A 357 24.63 -28.36 21.06
CA SER A 357 24.56 -29.69 20.41
C SER A 357 23.13 -29.92 19.83
N GLU A 358 22.90 -31.01 19.08
CA GLU A 358 21.65 -31.30 18.34
C GLU A 358 20.41 -31.65 19.21
N HIS A 359 19.21 -31.29 18.74
CA HIS A 359 18.07 -32.23 18.68
C HIS A 359 16.99 -31.82 17.67
N ASP A 360 16.62 -32.77 16.81
CA ASP A 360 15.45 -32.73 15.91
C ASP A 360 14.18 -33.17 16.68
N PRO A 361 12.97 -32.83 16.22
CA PRO A 361 12.23 -33.86 15.49
C PRO A 361 11.45 -33.37 14.26
N SER A 362 11.49 -34.22 13.22
CA SER A 362 10.68 -34.10 12.03
C SER A 362 9.18 -34.35 12.29
N HIS A 363 8.34 -33.63 11.56
CA HIS A 363 7.03 -34.14 11.14
C HIS A 363 6.74 -33.68 9.71
N ASP A 364 6.63 -34.67 8.83
CA ASP A 364 6.31 -34.52 7.41
C ASP A 364 4.81 -34.79 7.20
N SER A 365 4.11 -33.92 6.47
CA SER A 365 2.80 -34.22 5.90
C SER A 365 2.56 -33.38 4.64
N THR A 366 2.55 -34.08 3.51
CA THR A 366 2.29 -33.53 2.18
C THR A 366 0.81 -33.23 1.97
N GLY A 367 0.51 -32.07 1.39
CA GLY A 367 -0.83 -31.69 0.95
C GLY A 367 -0.78 -30.54 -0.04
N ASN A 368 -1.49 -30.67 -1.17
CA ASN A 368 -1.67 -29.58 -2.14
C ASN A 368 -2.33 -28.39 -1.42
N SER A 369 -1.57 -27.33 -1.17
CA SER A 369 -2.08 -26.17 -0.43
C SER A 369 -2.98 -25.31 -1.31
N ALA A 370 -4.18 -25.04 -0.79
CA ALA A 370 -5.13 -24.08 -1.33
C ALA A 370 -4.79 -22.63 -0.94
N ALA A 371 -3.49 -22.34 -0.75
CA ALA A 371 -2.99 -21.08 -0.24
C ALA A 371 -3.58 -19.88 -0.98
N ILE A 372 -4.04 -18.91 -0.20
CA ILE A 372 -4.42 -17.59 -0.66
C ILE A 372 -3.32 -16.63 -0.21
N PHE A 373 -2.99 -15.70 -1.11
CA PHE A 373 -1.85 -14.80 -0.99
C PHE A 373 -2.33 -13.38 -0.76
N SER A 374 -1.58 -12.53 -0.05
CA SER A 374 -1.81 -11.07 -0.07
C SER A 374 -0.52 -10.29 -0.21
N GLN A 375 -0.45 -9.35 -1.17
CA GLN A 375 0.73 -8.51 -1.39
C GLN A 375 0.75 -7.31 -0.42
N ILE A 376 1.91 -7.02 0.18
CA ILE A 376 2.14 -5.79 0.93
C ILE A 376 2.78 -4.75 -0.03
N GLY A 377 1.93 -4.12 -0.84
CA GLY A 377 2.37 -3.09 -1.79
C GLY A 377 2.65 -1.75 -1.13
N ASN A 378 3.85 -1.20 -1.36
CA ASN A 378 4.13 0.23 -1.17
C ASN A 378 4.02 0.91 -2.55
N PRO A 379 3.08 1.84 -2.79
CA PRO A 379 2.83 2.42 -4.12
C PRO A 379 3.96 3.34 -4.64
N LYS A 380 5.06 3.49 -3.90
CA LYS A 380 6.23 4.28 -4.31
C LYS A 380 7.39 3.36 -4.71
N GLY A 381 7.33 2.85 -5.93
CA GLY A 381 8.50 2.29 -6.59
C GLY A 381 9.53 3.39 -6.87
N ARG A 382 10.73 3.26 -6.29
CA ARG A 382 11.95 3.92 -6.76
C ARG A 382 13.20 3.17 -6.37
#